data_AF-A0A7X8XGW8-F1
#
_entry.id   AF-A0A7X8XGW8-F1
#
_cell.length_a   1.000
_cell.length_b   1.000
_cell.length_c   1.000
_cell.angle_alpha   90.00
_cell.angle_beta   90.00
_cell.angle_gamma   90.00
#
_symmetry.space_group_name_H-M   'P 1'
#
loop_
_entity.id
_entity.type
_entity.pdbx_description
1 polymer ?
#
loop_
_entity_poly.entity_id
_entity_poly.type
_entity_poly.pdbx_seq_one_letter_code
_entity_poly.pdbx_strand_id
1 'polypeptide(L)'
;MMKNKKSMPWGFLFFFLPVVLWLFLLIVLPHLELLRLSFTKANTGKLTLDNYLAFFREPIYWLTFVRTAAYSITVTFLVMVISLPV
;
A
#
# COMPACT_ATOMS: atom_id res chain seq x y z
N MET A 1 -35.36 9.24 29.94
CA MET A 1 -35.01 8.80 28.57
C MET A 1 -33.58 8.27 28.59
N MET A 2 -33.38 6.98 28.92
CA MET A 2 -32.04 6.38 29.05
C MET A 2 -31.51 6.03 27.66
N LYS A 3 -30.39 6.65 27.27
CA LYS A 3 -29.63 6.30 26.07
C LYS A 3 -29.10 4.87 26.24
N ASN A 4 -29.72 3.92 25.54
CA ASN A 4 -29.15 2.58 25.34
C ASN A 4 -27.83 2.74 24.56
N LYS A 5 -26.71 2.77 25.26
CA LYS A 5 -25.40 2.56 24.65
C LYS A 5 -25.42 1.11 24.16
N LYS A 6 -25.46 0.91 22.84
CA LYS A 6 -25.14 -0.40 22.24
C LYS A 6 -23.72 -0.74 22.68
N SER A 7 -23.59 -1.55 23.74
CA SER A 7 -22.33 -2.16 24.11
C SER A 7 -21.94 -3.07 22.95
N MET A 8 -20.73 -2.87 22.42
CA MET A 8 -20.17 -3.83 21.49
C MET A 8 -20.12 -5.18 22.22
N PRO A 9 -20.72 -6.26 21.69
CA PRO A 9 -20.66 -7.53 22.37
C PRO A 9 -19.20 -7.96 22.41
N TRP A 10 -18.67 -8.18 23.62
CA TRP A 10 -17.28 -8.59 23.82
C TRP A 10 -16.87 -9.77 22.94
N GLY A 11 -17.81 -10.70 22.66
CA GLY A 11 -17.60 -11.82 21.74
C GLY A 11 -17.25 -11.40 20.30
N PHE A 12 -17.83 -10.31 19.78
CA PHE A 12 -17.44 -9.77 18.47
C PHE A 12 -16.00 -9.28 18.49
N LEU A 13 -15.60 -8.55 19.55
CA LEU A 13 -14.25 -8.04 19.66
C LEU A 13 -13.24 -9.20 19.70
N PHE A 14 -13.44 -10.19 20.57
CA PHE A 14 -12.56 -11.36 20.65
C PHE A 14 -12.50 -12.18 19.36
N PHE A 15 -13.61 -12.27 18.62
CA PHE A 15 -13.66 -12.97 17.34
C PHE A 15 -12.81 -12.28 16.25
N PHE A 16 -12.91 -10.95 16.13
CA PHE A 16 -12.13 -10.19 15.14
C PHE A 16 -10.73 -9.81 15.60
N LEU A 17 -10.46 -9.81 16.91
CA LEU A 17 -9.16 -9.51 17.50
C LEU A 17 -7.99 -10.25 16.81
N PRO A 18 -8.02 -11.58 16.59
CA PRO A 18 -6.91 -12.27 15.93
C PRO A 18 -6.69 -11.79 14.49
N VAL A 19 -7.75 -11.49 13.74
CA VAL A 19 -7.64 -11.01 12.35
C VAL A 19 -7.07 -9.59 12.31
N VAL A 20 -7.56 -8.71 13.18
CA VAL A 20 -7.08 -7.33 13.28
C VAL A 20 -5.63 -7.29 13.73
N LEU A 21 -5.26 -8.07 14.73
CA LEU A 21 -3.87 -8.20 15.16
C LEU A 21 -3.00 -8.75 14.03
N TRP A 22 -3.44 -9.78 13.33
CA TRP A 22 -2.67 -10.34 12.21
C TRP A 22 -2.44 -9.30 11.09
N LEU A 23 -3.49 -8.59 10.66
CA LEU A 23 -3.37 -7.51 9.67
C LEU A 23 -2.47 -6.38 10.17
N PHE A 24 -2.63 -5.97 11.42
CA PHE A 24 -1.86 -4.85 11.97
C PHE A 24 -0.38 -5.22 12.11
N LEU A 25 -0.07 -6.36 12.74
CA LEU A 25 1.30 -6.76 13.02
C LEU A 25 2.06 -7.17 11.76
N LEU A 26 1.42 -7.90 10.83
CA LEU A 26 2.12 -8.46 9.67
C LEU A 26 2.01 -7.62 8.41
N ILE A 27 1.01 -6.75 8.31
CA ILE A 27 0.84 -5.90 7.12
C ILE A 27 1.09 -4.45 7.49
N VAL A 28 0.32 -3.88 8.42
CA VAL A 28 0.41 -2.43 8.70
C VAL A 28 1.78 -2.05 9.26
N LEU A 29 2.27 -2.78 10.26
CA LEU A 29 3.55 -2.49 10.92
C LEU A 29 4.74 -2.46 9.96
N PRO A 30 4.99 -3.48 9.10
CA PRO A 30 6.11 -3.40 8.16
C PRO A 30 5.95 -2.29 7.13
N HIS A 31 4.72 -1.93 6.73
CA HIS A 31 4.51 -0.80 5.82
C HIS A 31 4.79 0.55 6.48
N LEU A 32 4.49 0.70 7.77
CA LEU A 32 4.86 1.90 8.53
C LEU A 32 6.38 2.03 8.65
N GLU A 33 7.10 0.93 8.87
CA GLU A 33 8.56 0.95 8.88
C GLU A 33 9.14 1.29 7.50
N LEU A 34 8.61 0.69 6.42
CA LEU A 34 8.99 1.06 5.06
C LEU A 34 8.71 2.52 4.74
N LEU A 35 7.58 3.06 5.21
CA LEU A 35 7.22 4.47 5.06
C LEU A 35 8.22 5.36 5.81
N ARG A 36 8.61 5.00 7.03
CA ARG A 36 9.63 5.74 7.77
C ARG A 36 10.97 5.69 7.04
N LEU A 37 11.38 4.51 6.57
CA LEU A 37 12.63 4.31 5.84
C LEU A 37 12.67 5.06 4.50
N SER A 38 11.55 5.17 3.79
CA SER A 38 11.50 5.91 2.53
C SER A 38 11.82 7.39 2.70
N PHE A 39 11.46 7.99 3.84
CA PHE A 39 11.83 9.36 4.22
C PHE A 39 13.15 9.46 4.98
N THR A 40 13.83 8.36 5.28
CA THR A 40 15.04 8.37 6.10
C THR A 40 16.26 7.99 5.26
N LYS A 41 17.33 8.78 5.33
CA LYS A 41 18.58 8.46 4.65
C LYS A 41 19.29 7.32 5.37
N ALA A 42 19.54 6.21 4.67
CA ALA A 42 20.05 4.96 5.26
C ALA A 42 21.31 5.13 6.14
N ASN A 43 22.23 6.01 5.74
CA ASN A 43 23.50 6.20 6.46
C ASN A 43 23.45 7.23 7.61
N THR A 44 22.49 8.16 7.61
CA THR A 44 22.51 9.29 8.55
C THR A 44 21.26 9.40 9.42
N GLY A 45 20.21 8.64 9.13
CA GLY A 45 18.94 8.74 9.86
C GLY A 45 18.20 10.06 9.66
N LYS A 46 18.69 10.94 8.77
CA LYS A 46 18.09 12.25 8.50
C LYS A 46 16.89 12.11 7.58
N LEU A 47 15.88 12.95 7.80
CA LEU A 47 14.75 13.07 6.90
C LEU A 47 15.22 13.58 5.52
N THR A 48 14.83 12.90 4.46
CA THR A 48 15.21 13.21 3.08
C THR A 48 14.15 12.76 2.07
N LEU A 49 14.15 13.38 0.89
CA LEU A 49 13.42 12.94 -0.30
C LEU A 49 14.35 12.35 -1.37
N ASP A 50 15.65 12.27 -1.10
CA ASP A 50 16.66 11.76 -2.04
C ASP A 50 16.31 10.34 -2.53
N ASN A 51 15.77 9.49 -1.64
CA ASN A 51 15.36 8.12 -1.96
C ASN A 51 14.30 8.08 -3.08
N TYR A 52 13.37 9.04 -3.10
CA TYR A 52 12.36 9.16 -4.14
C TYR A 52 12.94 9.72 -5.43
N LEU A 53 13.86 10.69 -5.33
CA LEU A 53 14.53 11.26 -6.51
C LEU A 53 15.41 10.24 -7.22
N ALA A 54 16.02 9.30 -6.48
CA ALA A 54 16.82 8.21 -7.03
C ALA A 54 16.03 7.36 -8.05
N PHE A 55 14.73 7.15 -7.82
CA PHE A 55 13.86 6.43 -8.77
C PHE A 55 13.85 7.03 -10.18
N PHE A 56 13.83 8.36 -10.27
CA PHE A 56 13.80 9.08 -11.56
C PHE A 56 15.19 9.26 -12.17
N ARG A 57 16.25 9.18 -11.35
CA ARG A 57 17.65 9.33 -11.81
C ARG A 57 18.23 8.03 -12.33
N GLU A 58 17.84 6.91 -11.75
CA GLU A 58 18.32 5.58 -12.14
C GLU A 58 17.56 5.08 -13.37
N PRO A 59 18.22 4.97 -14.55
CA PRO A 59 17.54 4.60 -15.79
C PRO A 59 16.84 3.25 -15.70
N ILE A 60 17.42 2.30 -14.97
CA ILE A 60 16.85 0.96 -14.82
C ILE A 60 15.51 0.97 -14.07
N TYR A 61 15.35 1.85 -13.07
CA TYR A 61 14.10 1.96 -12.32
C TYR A 61 13.02 2.62 -13.16
N TRP A 62 13.33 3.76 -13.78
CA TRP A 62 12.40 4.47 -14.64
C TRP A 62 11.96 3.65 -15.86
N LEU A 63 12.90 3.01 -16.56
CA LEU A 63 12.59 2.19 -17.73
C LEU A 63 11.72 0.98 -17.37
N THR A 64 12.01 0.32 -16.24
CA THR A 64 11.19 -0.82 -15.77
C THR A 64 9.77 -0.36 -15.43
N PHE A 65 9.63 0.78 -14.77
CA PHE A 65 8.32 1.36 -14.45
C PHE A 65 7.52 1.67 -15.70
N VAL A 66 8.10 2.41 -16.66
CA VAL A 66 7.40 2.80 -17.90
C VAL A 66 7.01 1.59 -18.73
N ARG A 67 7.88 0.56 -18.83
CA ARG A 67 7.57 -0.67 -19.56
C ARG A 67 6.38 -1.42 -18.95
N THR A 68 6.39 -1.61 -17.63
CA THR A 68 5.29 -2.28 -16.94
C THR A 68 4.00 -1.47 -17.01
N ALA A 69 4.07 -0.15 -16.84
CA ALA A 69 2.91 0.73 -16.97
C ALA A 69 2.33 0.68 -18.40
N ALA A 70 3.17 0.73 -19.42
CA ALA A 70 2.75 0.62 -20.82
C ALA A 70 2.09 -0.73 -21.11
N TYR A 71 2.64 -1.84 -20.59
CA TYR A 71 2.02 -3.16 -20.72
C TYR A 71 0.66 -3.22 -20.04
N SER A 72 0.54 -2.75 -18.79
CA SER A 72 -0.74 -2.73 -18.08
C SER A 72 -1.79 -1.92 -18.81
N ILE A 73 -1.45 -0.70 -19.28
CA ILE A 73 -2.38 0.15 -20.03
C ILE A 73 -2.82 -0.53 -21.33
N THR A 74 -1.85 -1.08 -22.08
CA THR A 74 -2.13 -1.75 -23.36
C THR A 74 -3.05 -2.95 -23.15
N VAL A 75 -2.75 -3.80 -22.17
CA VAL A 75 -3.55 -4.98 -21.85
C VAL A 75 -4.95 -4.58 -21.38
N THR A 76 -5.08 -3.61 -20.48
CA THR A 76 -6.39 -3.12 -20.03
C THR A 76 -7.21 -2.58 -21.19
N PHE A 77 -6.60 -1.82 -22.09
CA PHE A 77 -7.28 -1.30 -23.29
C PHE A 77 -7.74 -2.43 -24.22
N LEU A 78 -6.87 -3.40 -24.52
CA LEU A 78 -7.23 -4.54 -25.36
C LEU A 78 -8.36 -5.37 -24.73
N VAL A 79 -8.30 -5.63 -23.43
CA VAL A 79 -9.36 -6.34 -22.70
C VAL A 79 -10.67 -5.56 -22.79
N MET A 80 -10.65 -4.23 -22.62
CA MET A 80 -11.84 -3.40 -22.75
C MET A 80 -12.47 -3.51 -24.14
N VAL A 81 -11.66 -3.43 -25.19
CA VAL A 81 -12.11 -3.54 -26.59
C VAL A 81 -12.68 -4.92 -26.90
N ILE A 82 -12.08 -6.00 -26.36
CA ILE A 82 -12.50 -7.38 -26.65
C ILE A 82 -13.71 -7.81 -25.81
N SER A 83 -13.74 -7.43 -24.53
CA SER A 83 -14.75 -7.90 -23.57
C SER A 83 -16.03 -7.09 -23.56
N LEU A 84 -16.02 -5.84 -24.01
CA LEU A 84 -17.25 -5.08 -24.19
C LEU A 84 -17.86 -5.43 -25.56
N PRO A 85 -19.05 -6.06 -25.61
CA PRO A 85 -19.74 -6.23 -26.87
C PRO A 85 -20.11 -4.84 -27.42
N VAL A 86 -19.68 -4.55 -28.64
CA VAL A 86 -20.18 -3.41 -29.43
C VAL A 86 -21.66 -3.58 -29.73
#